data_AF-A0A967CPQ8-F1
#
_entry.id   AF-A0A967CPQ8-F1
#
_cell.length_a   1.000
_cell.length_b   1.000
_cell.length_c   1.000
_cell.angle_alpha   90.00
_cell.angle_beta   90.00
_cell.angle_gamma   90.00
#
_symmetry.space_group_name_H-M   'P 1'
#
loop_
_entity.id
_entity.type
_entity.pdbx_description
1 polymer ?
#
loop_
_entity_poly.entity_id
_entity_poly.type
_entity_poly.pdbx_seq_one_letter_code
_entity_poly.pdbx_strand_id
1 'polypeptide(L)'
;MLQKRIARLAANLYIGALVFLLPLIPLLASVIFFRWKYVLAYRHYIKKMKIHIGALREGPALHFFEDVLGRKSVIPEDIEGSCVQCGNCCMEKRCVFLEEASDLRFQCGIYHSPWRKFSNCGSFPLNAHDIQRYACPSYQTVTFHKKPVSMPP
;
A
#
# COMPACT_ATOMS: atom_id res chain seq x y z
N MET A 1 -13.92 15.11 12.63
CA MET A 1 -14.55 15.22 11.29
C MET A 1 -13.65 15.89 10.26
N LEU A 2 -12.97 17.00 10.60
CA LEU A 2 -12.08 17.72 9.68
C LEU A 2 -10.94 16.85 9.11
N GLN A 3 -10.24 16.10 9.97
CA GLN A 3 -9.14 15.21 9.56
C GLN A 3 -9.57 14.15 8.53
N LYS A 4 -10.75 13.54 8.70
CA LYS A 4 -11.31 12.58 7.72
C LYS A 4 -11.63 13.23 6.37
N ARG A 5 -12.11 14.49 6.38
CA ARG A 5 -12.35 15.24 5.13
C ARG A 5 -11.04 15.58 4.42
N ILE A 6 -10.02 15.98 5.17
CA ILE A 6 -8.68 16.25 4.62
C ILE A 6 -8.07 14.97 4.02
N ALA A 7 -8.15 13.84 4.73
CA ALA A 7 -7.63 12.56 4.24
C ALA A 7 -8.32 12.11 2.95
N ARG A 8 -9.66 12.25 2.86
CA ARG A 8 -10.40 11.98 1.62
C ARG A 8 -10.00 12.90 0.48
N LEU A 9 -9.86 14.20 0.75
CA LEU A 9 -9.43 15.17 -0.26
C LEU A 9 -8.02 14.81 -0.76
N ALA A 10 -7.09 14.52 0.15
CA ALA A 10 -5.72 14.12 -0.19
C ALA A 10 -5.69 12.82 -1.01
N ALA A 11 -6.48 11.81 -0.63
CA ALA A 11 -6.60 10.56 -1.38
C ALA A 11 -7.14 10.80 -2.80
N ASN A 12 -8.18 11.63 -2.94
CA ASN A 12 -8.75 11.98 -4.24
C ASN A 12 -7.78 12.77 -5.11
N LEU A 13 -7.08 13.76 -4.54
CA LEU A 13 -6.05 14.53 -5.26
C LEU A 13 -4.90 13.62 -5.70
N TYR A 14 -4.44 12.73 -4.83
CA TYR A 14 -3.41 11.75 -5.16
C TYR A 14 -3.82 10.83 -6.30
N ILE A 15 -5.02 10.23 -6.22
CA ILE A 15 -5.57 9.38 -7.29
C ILE A 15 -5.76 10.18 -8.58
N GLY A 16 -6.25 11.41 -8.50
CA GLY A 16 -6.42 12.30 -9.65
C GLY A 16 -5.09 12.60 -10.34
N ALA A 17 -4.05 12.91 -9.55
CA ALA A 17 -2.70 13.11 -10.05
C ALA A 17 -2.14 11.86 -10.74
N LEU A 18 -2.35 10.66 -10.16
CA LEU A 18 -1.93 9.40 -10.80
C LEU A 18 -2.64 9.15 -12.15
N VAL A 19 -3.93 9.48 -12.26
CA VAL A 19 -4.66 9.35 -13.51
C VAL A 19 -4.16 10.35 -14.55
N PHE A 20 -3.96 11.60 -14.15
CA PHE A 20 -3.45 12.65 -15.03
C PHE A 20 -2.04 12.34 -15.54
N LEU A 21 -1.16 11.88 -14.64
CA LEU A 21 0.23 11.53 -14.95
C LEU A 21 0.38 10.13 -15.54
N LEU A 22 -0.71 9.37 -15.72
CA LEU A 22 -0.68 7.98 -16.18
C LEU A 22 0.28 7.71 -17.35
N PRO A 23 0.29 8.51 -18.45
CA PRO A 23 1.25 8.27 -19.54
C PRO A 23 2.70 8.57 -19.16
N LEU A 24 2.97 9.43 -18.18
CA LEU A 24 4.34 9.71 -17.74
C LEU A 24 4.84 8.72 -16.69
N ILE A 25 3.95 7.99 -16.00
CA ILE A 25 4.33 7.13 -14.88
C ILE A 25 5.41 6.09 -15.22
N PRO A 26 5.36 5.32 -16.34
CA PRO A 26 6.41 4.34 -16.61
C PRO A 26 7.80 4.97 -16.81
N LEU A 27 7.88 6.18 -17.38
CA LEU A 27 9.14 6.92 -17.48
C LEU A 27 9.62 7.36 -16.10
N LEU A 28 8.74 7.97 -15.30
CA LEU A 28 9.07 8.39 -13.93
C LEU A 28 9.52 7.20 -13.07
N ALA A 29 8.82 6.07 -13.15
CA ALA A 29 9.19 4.83 -12.45
C ALA A 29 10.57 4.32 -12.89
N SER A 30 10.90 4.40 -14.18
CA SER A 30 12.23 4.01 -14.68
C SER A 30 13.34 4.85 -14.07
N VAL A 31 13.13 6.15 -13.92
CA VAL A 31 14.09 7.07 -13.29
C VAL A 31 14.16 6.84 -11.78
N ILE A 32 13.02 6.84 -11.09
CA ILE A 32 12.94 6.74 -9.62
C ILE A 32 13.49 5.41 -9.10
N PHE A 33 13.19 4.31 -9.79
CA PHE A 33 13.60 2.96 -9.39
C PHE A 33 14.83 2.46 -10.12
N PHE A 34 15.40 3.24 -11.05
CA PHE A 34 16.53 2.85 -11.90
C PHE A 34 16.30 1.51 -12.63
N ARG A 35 15.12 1.35 -13.27
CA ARG A 35 14.73 0.12 -13.98
C ARG A 35 14.07 0.41 -15.33
N TRP A 36 14.82 0.14 -16.41
CA TRP A 36 14.36 0.34 -17.79
C TRP A 36 13.15 -0.49 -18.21
N LYS A 37 12.86 -1.61 -17.52
CA LYS A 37 11.74 -2.50 -17.84
C LYS A 37 10.39 -1.79 -17.90
N TYR A 38 10.22 -0.69 -17.14
CA TYR A 38 8.99 0.10 -17.15
C TYR A 38 8.75 0.79 -18.51
N VAL A 39 9.82 1.22 -19.17
CA VAL A 39 9.76 1.83 -20.50
C VAL A 39 9.77 0.76 -21.60
N LEU A 40 10.58 -0.29 -21.46
CA LEU A 40 10.64 -1.37 -22.45
C LEU A 40 9.29 -2.10 -22.59
N ALA A 41 8.57 -2.30 -21.48
CA ALA A 41 7.24 -2.90 -21.45
C ALA A 41 6.15 -1.84 -21.17
N TYR A 42 6.26 -0.66 -21.77
CA TYR A 42 5.43 0.51 -21.46
C TYR A 42 3.92 0.22 -21.44
N ARG A 43 3.37 -0.38 -22.51
CA ARG A 43 1.92 -0.69 -22.60
C ARG A 43 1.45 -1.62 -21.48
N HIS A 44 2.29 -2.59 -21.11
CA HIS A 44 2.01 -3.51 -20.02
C HIS A 44 1.95 -2.77 -18.68
N TYR A 45 2.91 -1.88 -18.40
CA TYR A 45 2.92 -1.11 -17.16
C TYR A 45 1.83 -0.05 -17.07
N ILE A 46 1.40 0.54 -18.19
CA ILE A 46 0.20 1.39 -18.23
C ILE A 46 -1.05 0.58 -17.83
N LYS A 47 -1.22 -0.64 -18.37
CA LYS A 47 -2.34 -1.51 -18.00
C LYS A 47 -2.30 -1.86 -16.51
N LYS A 48 -1.14 -2.28 -15.99
CA LYS A 48 -0.97 -2.57 -14.56
C LYS A 48 -1.22 -1.34 -13.69
N MET A 49 -0.79 -0.15 -14.11
CA MET A 49 -1.02 1.09 -13.37
C MET A 49 -2.52 1.45 -13.33
N LYS A 50 -3.28 1.24 -14.40
CA LYS A 50 -4.75 1.41 -14.37
C LYS A 50 -5.41 0.50 -13.34
N ILE A 51 -5.01 -0.77 -13.31
CA ILE A 51 -5.48 -1.76 -12.34
C ILE A 51 -5.11 -1.33 -10.91
N HIS A 52 -3.87 -0.90 -10.71
CA HIS A 52 -3.36 -0.38 -9.43
C HIS A 52 -4.15 0.84 -8.93
N ILE A 53 -4.43 1.81 -9.80
CA ILE A 53 -5.25 2.98 -9.46
C ILE A 53 -6.67 2.57 -9.09
N GLY A 54 -7.24 1.58 -9.80
CA GLY A 54 -8.53 0.98 -9.43
C GLY A 54 -8.51 0.42 -8.01
N ALA A 55 -7.51 -0.40 -7.69
CA ALA A 55 -7.35 -0.97 -6.36
C ALA A 55 -7.14 0.10 -5.26
N LEU A 56 -6.40 1.18 -5.55
CA LEU A 56 -6.22 2.29 -4.60
C LEU A 56 -7.53 3.00 -4.24
N ARG A 57 -8.48 3.08 -5.19
CA ARG A 57 -9.80 3.72 -4.98
C ARG A 57 -10.71 2.93 -4.05
N GLU A 58 -10.49 1.63 -3.90
CA GLU A 58 -11.26 0.75 -3.00
C GLU A 58 -10.89 0.97 -1.51
N GLY A 59 -10.04 1.96 -1.23
CA GLY A 59 -9.75 2.44 0.11
C GLY A 59 -8.30 2.34 0.60
N PRO A 60 -7.34 1.62 -0.01
CA PRO A 60 -5.94 1.67 0.42
C PRO A 60 -5.34 3.09 0.42
N ALA A 61 -5.71 3.93 -0.56
CA ALA A 61 -5.25 5.32 -0.58
C ALA A 61 -5.81 6.13 0.60
N LEU A 62 -7.11 5.98 0.89
CA LEU A 62 -7.72 6.65 2.04
C LEU A 62 -7.07 6.21 3.36
N HIS A 63 -6.87 4.91 3.54
CA HIS A 63 -6.23 4.35 4.73
C HIS A 63 -4.80 4.88 4.92
N PHE A 64 -4.02 5.02 3.84
CA PHE A 64 -2.69 5.64 3.92
C PHE A 64 -2.74 7.06 4.53
N PHE A 65 -3.64 7.90 4.03
CA PHE A 65 -3.74 9.29 4.50
C PHE A 65 -4.39 9.42 5.87
N GLU A 66 -5.28 8.50 6.25
CA GLU A 66 -5.88 8.47 7.59
C GLU A 66 -4.90 7.97 8.67
N ASP A 67 -4.18 6.87 8.39
CA ASP A 67 -3.50 6.10 9.43
C ASP A 67 -1.97 6.17 9.33
N VAL A 68 -1.39 6.12 8.12
CA VAL A 68 0.07 6.12 7.92
C VAL A 68 0.63 7.54 7.99
N LEU A 69 0.13 8.44 7.15
CA LEU A 69 0.58 9.84 7.12
C LEU A 69 0.03 10.62 8.33
N GLY A 70 -1.14 10.23 8.82
CA GLY A 70 -1.78 10.79 10.01
C GLY A 70 -1.11 10.42 11.34
N ARG A 71 -0.04 9.59 11.31
CA ARG A 71 0.69 9.10 12.50
C ARG A 71 -0.25 8.67 13.63
N LYS A 72 -1.07 7.62 13.43
CA LYS A 72 -1.61 6.92 14.60
C LYS A 72 -0.42 6.36 15.38
N SER A 73 -0.05 7.06 16.45
CA SER A 73 1.11 6.77 17.31
C SER A 73 0.88 5.56 18.22
N VAL A 74 -0.35 5.05 18.27
CA VAL A 74 -0.74 3.89 19.08
C VAL A 74 -1.30 2.84 18.14
N ILE A 75 -0.49 1.82 17.85
CA ILE A 75 -0.95 0.56 17.28
C ILE A 75 -1.42 -0.27 18.48
N PRO A 76 -2.73 -0.52 18.64
CA PRO A 76 -3.26 -1.20 19.82
C PRO A 76 -3.08 -2.72 19.75
N GLU A 77 -2.58 -3.26 18.64
CA GLU A 77 -2.39 -4.71 18.49
C GLU A 77 -0.92 -5.09 18.37
N ASP A 78 -0.51 -6.13 19.09
CA ASP A 78 0.73 -6.83 18.78
C ASP A 78 0.45 -7.74 17.58
N ILE A 79 1.25 -7.56 16.52
CA ILE A 79 1.14 -8.33 15.29
C ILE A 79 2.39 -9.18 15.10
N GLU A 80 2.19 -10.47 14.88
CA GLU A 80 3.25 -11.41 14.51
C GLU A 80 3.07 -11.89 13.08
N GLY A 81 4.18 -12.31 12.46
CA GLY A 81 4.20 -12.89 11.13
C GLY A 81 5.31 -12.34 10.25
N SER A 82 5.42 -12.88 9.04
CA SER A 82 6.38 -12.40 8.05
C SER A 82 5.80 -12.49 6.64
N CYS A 83 6.44 -11.82 5.68
CA CYS A 83 6.01 -11.91 4.29
C CYS A 83 6.29 -13.32 3.74
N VAL A 84 5.23 -14.08 3.47
CA VAL A 84 5.30 -15.41 2.82
C VAL A 84 5.07 -15.36 1.30
N GLN A 85 5.22 -14.19 0.68
CA GLN A 85 5.16 -14.03 -0.78
C GLN A 85 3.82 -14.45 -1.43
N CYS A 86 2.70 -14.39 -0.69
CA CYS A 86 1.36 -14.74 -1.22
C CYS A 86 0.79 -13.67 -2.19
N GLY A 87 1.29 -12.43 -2.14
CA GLY A 87 0.86 -11.32 -2.99
C GLY A 87 -0.43 -10.61 -2.54
N ASN A 88 -1.13 -11.08 -1.50
CA ASN A 88 -2.42 -10.48 -1.13
C ASN A 88 -2.29 -9.07 -0.55
N CYS A 89 -1.29 -8.80 0.28
CA CYS A 89 -1.04 -7.44 0.81
C CYS A 89 -0.61 -6.44 -0.29
N CYS A 90 -0.28 -6.93 -1.48
CA CYS A 90 -0.06 -6.12 -2.67
C CYS A 90 -1.38 -5.83 -3.40
N MET A 91 -2.39 -5.41 -2.62
CA MET A 91 -3.75 -5.12 -3.05
C MET A 91 -4.39 -6.27 -3.82
N GLU A 92 -4.44 -7.45 -3.22
CA GLU A 92 -5.00 -8.67 -3.83
C GLU A 92 -4.37 -8.95 -5.20
N LYS A 93 -3.05 -8.88 -5.26
CA LYS A 93 -2.23 -9.09 -6.46
C LYS A 93 -2.40 -8.03 -7.57
N ARG A 94 -3.04 -6.90 -7.29
CA ARG A 94 -3.28 -5.79 -8.24
C ARG A 94 -2.22 -4.68 -8.17
N CYS A 95 -1.21 -4.81 -7.31
CA CYS A 95 -0.10 -3.87 -7.27
C CYS A 95 0.72 -3.87 -8.56
N VAL A 96 1.03 -2.68 -9.10
CA VAL A 96 1.86 -2.53 -10.30
C VAL A 96 3.26 -3.13 -10.13
N PHE A 97 3.81 -3.07 -8.92
CA PHE A 97 5.15 -3.55 -8.60
C PHE A 97 5.20 -5.03 -8.23
N LEU A 98 4.05 -5.72 -8.17
CA LEU A 98 4.05 -7.16 -7.89
C LEU A 98 4.55 -7.93 -9.11
N GLU A 99 5.47 -8.84 -8.87
CA GLU A 99 6.09 -9.70 -9.87
C GLU A 99 5.90 -11.15 -9.46
N GLU A 100 5.60 -12.02 -10.42
CA GLU A 100 5.58 -13.46 -10.19
C GLU A 100 7.02 -13.94 -10.03
N ALA A 101 7.27 -14.73 -8.98
CA ALA A 101 8.58 -15.32 -8.69
C ALA A 101 8.58 -16.81 -9.05
N SER A 102 7.50 -17.52 -8.73
CA SER A 102 7.24 -18.90 -9.11
C SER A 102 5.73 -19.15 -9.10
N ASP A 103 5.30 -20.39 -9.39
CA ASP A 103 3.89 -20.75 -9.29
C ASP A 103 3.34 -20.39 -7.89
N LEU A 104 2.27 -19.60 -7.89
CA LEU A 104 1.59 -19.03 -6.71
C LEU A 104 2.47 -18.19 -5.74
N ARG A 105 3.71 -17.84 -6.09
CA ARG A 105 4.57 -16.96 -5.27
C ARG A 105 4.90 -15.66 -5.98
N PHE A 106 4.86 -14.58 -5.21
CA PHE A 106 5.02 -13.23 -5.71
C PHE A 106 6.06 -12.45 -4.92
N GLN A 107 6.81 -11.62 -5.61
CA GLN A 107 7.81 -10.73 -5.03
C GLN A 107 7.53 -9.27 -5.35
N CYS A 108 7.97 -8.38 -4.47
CA CYS A 108 7.89 -6.95 -4.71
C CYS A 108 9.06 -6.52 -5.61
N GLY A 109 8.75 -6.07 -6.82
CA GLY A 109 9.70 -5.55 -7.79
C GLY A 109 10.50 -4.34 -7.32
N ILE A 110 10.08 -3.67 -6.25
CA ILE A 110 10.78 -2.53 -5.66
C ILE A 110 11.19 -2.79 -4.20
N TYR A 111 11.33 -4.06 -3.80
CA TYR A 111 11.58 -4.44 -2.40
C TYR A 111 12.76 -3.68 -1.75
N HIS A 112 13.85 -3.54 -2.50
CA HIS A 112 15.09 -2.87 -2.07
C HIS A 112 15.04 -1.34 -2.21
N SER A 113 13.96 -0.78 -2.78
CA SER A 113 13.85 0.66 -2.96
C SER A 113 13.54 1.37 -1.64
N PRO A 114 14.24 2.47 -1.31
CA PRO A 114 13.91 3.26 -0.11
C PRO A 114 12.49 3.83 -0.17
N TRP A 115 11.97 4.08 -1.37
CA TRP A 115 10.61 4.58 -1.60
C TRP A 115 9.52 3.61 -1.11
N ARG A 116 9.81 2.31 -1.00
CA ARG A 116 8.88 1.32 -0.46
C ARG A 116 8.45 1.68 0.97
N LYS A 117 9.38 2.18 1.79
CA LYS A 117 9.13 2.52 3.20
C LYS A 117 8.14 3.68 3.36
N PHE A 118 8.00 4.53 2.35
CA PHE A 118 7.10 5.68 2.31
C PHE A 118 5.75 5.37 1.64
N SER A 119 5.36 4.10 1.59
CA SER A 119 4.10 3.63 1.01
C SER A 119 3.34 2.73 1.97
N ASN A 120 2.09 2.40 1.66
CA ASN A 120 1.33 1.37 2.40
C ASN A 120 2.12 0.06 2.59
N CYS A 121 2.99 -0.30 1.65
CA CYS A 121 3.81 -1.52 1.72
C CYS A 121 4.93 -1.45 2.77
N GLY A 122 5.32 -0.25 3.21
CA GLY A 122 6.33 -0.06 4.25
C GLY A 122 5.76 -0.26 5.65
N SER A 123 4.47 0.04 5.81
CA SER A 123 3.78 0.04 7.11
C SER A 123 2.90 -1.18 7.33
N PHE A 124 2.61 -1.97 6.30
CA PHE A 124 1.76 -3.14 6.41
C PHE A 124 2.43 -4.29 7.19
N PRO A 125 1.68 -5.00 8.07
CA PRO A 125 0.33 -4.65 8.56
C PRO A 125 0.38 -3.61 9.69
N LEU A 126 -0.54 -2.64 9.68
CA LEU A 126 -0.64 -1.66 10.76
C LEU A 126 -1.61 -2.04 11.87
N ASN A 127 -2.63 -2.84 11.58
CA ASN A 127 -3.70 -3.19 12.51
C ASN A 127 -4.42 -4.47 12.05
N ALA A 128 -5.35 -4.96 12.88
CA ALA A 128 -6.15 -6.15 12.56
C ALA A 128 -6.95 -6.01 11.26
N HIS A 129 -7.45 -4.81 10.96
CA HIS A 129 -8.24 -4.53 9.77
C HIS A 129 -7.42 -4.71 8.48
N ASP A 130 -6.14 -4.32 8.47
CA ASP A 130 -5.24 -4.55 7.34
C ASP A 130 -5.05 -6.05 7.06
N ILE A 131 -4.86 -6.85 8.11
CA ILE A 131 -4.69 -8.31 8.00
C ILE A 131 -5.97 -8.92 7.42
N GLN A 132 -7.14 -8.53 7.93
CA GLN A 132 -8.43 -9.02 7.46
C GLN A 132 -8.69 -8.62 6.01
N ARG A 133 -8.46 -7.36 5.65
CA ARG A 133 -8.68 -6.82 4.30
C ARG A 133 -7.96 -7.65 3.24
N TYR A 134 -6.71 -8.01 3.50
CA TYR A 134 -5.90 -8.72 2.53
C TYR A 134 -5.83 -10.22 2.76
N ALA A 135 -6.48 -10.75 3.80
CA ALA A 135 -6.45 -12.19 4.13
C ALA A 135 -5.04 -12.79 3.98
N CYS A 136 -4.03 -12.12 4.54
CA CYS A 136 -2.65 -12.61 4.44
C CYS A 136 -2.50 -13.84 5.34
N PRO A 137 -2.06 -15.00 4.83
CA PRO A 137 -2.06 -16.26 5.59
C PRO A 137 -1.01 -16.33 6.69
N SER A 138 -0.10 -15.35 6.79
CA SER A 138 1.01 -15.38 7.77
C SER A 138 0.92 -14.35 8.87
N TYR A 139 0.18 -13.26 8.70
CA TYR A 139 0.07 -12.23 9.74
C TYR A 139 -1.13 -12.51 10.64
N GLN A 140 -0.93 -12.36 11.94
CA GLN A 140 -1.97 -12.57 12.94
C GLN A 140 -1.83 -11.57 14.09
N THR A 141 -2.96 -11.17 14.67
CA THR A 141 -3.00 -10.38 15.91
C THR A 141 -2.87 -11.31 17.10
N VAL A 142 -1.87 -11.09 17.96
CA VAL A 142 -1.61 -11.95 19.13
C VAL A 142 -2.08 -11.34 20.44
N THR A 143 -2.17 -10.01 20.56
CA THR A 143 -2.64 -9.33 21.78
C THR A 143 -3.30 -8.00 21.44
N PHE A 144 -4.38 -7.66 22.16
CA PHE A 144 -5.06 -6.38 22.07
C PHE A 144 -4.76 -5.55 23.32
N HIS A 145 -4.02 -4.46 23.16
CA HIS A 145 -3.80 -3.46 24.19
C HIS A 145 -5.04 -2.56 24.27
N LYS A 146 -5.72 -2.59 25.42
CA LYS A 146 -6.83 -1.68 25.68
C LYS A 146 -6.29 -0.24 25.67
N LYS A 147 -6.80 0.59 24.75
CA LYS A 147 -6.44 2.02 24.65
C LYS A 147 -6.53 2.65 26.06
N PRO A 148 -5.47 3.31 26.57
CA PRO A 148 -5.56 3.96 27.88
C PRO A 148 -6.69 4.97 27.82
N VAL A 149 -7.64 4.84 28.77
CA VAL A 149 -8.73 5.79 28.94
C VAL A 149 -8.08 7.13 29.25
N SER A 150 -8.17 8.08 28.33
CA SER A 150 -7.78 9.46 28.59
C SER A 150 -8.59 9.94 29.80
N MET A 151 -7.90 10.23 30.91
CA MET A 151 -8.49 10.91 32.06
C MET A 151 -9.17 12.20 31.58
N PRO A 152 -10.44 12.46 31.93
CA PRO A 152 -11.03 13.76 31.71
C PRO A 152 -10.30 14.82 32.57
N PRO A 153 -10.28 16.10 32.12
CA PRO A 153 -9.67 17.19 32.87
C PRO A 153 -10.35 17.43 34.22
#